data_AF-A0A218YTW5-F1
#
_entry.id   AF-A0A218YTW5-F1
#
_cell.length_a   1.000
_cell.length_b   1.000
_cell.length_c   1.000
_cell.angle_alpha   90.00
_cell.angle_beta   90.00
_cell.angle_gamma   90.00
#
_symmetry.space_group_name_H-M   'P 1'
#
loop_
_entity.id
_entity.type
_entity.pdbx_description
1 polymer ?
#
loop_
_entity_poly.entity_id
_entity_poly.type
_entity_poly.pdbx_seq_one_letter_code
_entity_poly.pdbx_strand_id
1 'polypeptide(L)'
;MGAQQSSNAGAQESSSEKRCYYEVLGIDRHATEEEIKKAYRKKALELHPDRNFGDIERSTAKFAEVQSANDVLSDPHERAWYDAHRDSILRGNDGPTGDGDVFQQNIKITSAGHIVRMIGKFNSSIPMTDAPDGFYGILKTLFAQLAKEEEVACDWGAYEFLEYPEFGSVHDDYEDVVKPFYRSWINFTTKKTFSWRDQYRASDAPDRRTRRLIEKENQRLRDEGIREFNDAVRALVAFVRKRDPRYIPNSQTEADRLKILRDAAAAQAASARAANQAKLNEHVVQDWARSQEPTTVDTVSDSEEEPDVELIECVVCGKIFKSENQYKAHEKSKKHIKAVQQIQREIRRDNARLNLDKPLEHSKAIESEIAAPIDGLAALDISQTASNAVPHISALKAGEAETHATT
;
A
#
# COMPACT_ATOMS: atom_id res chain seq x y z
N MET A 1 -72.13 31.83 -3.05
CA MET A 1 -70.70 32.21 -3.16
C MET A 1 -69.96 31.61 -1.97
N GLY A 2 -69.71 30.30 -2.01
CA GLY A 2 -68.87 29.59 -1.04
C GLY A 2 -67.60 29.16 -1.76
N ALA A 3 -66.47 29.76 -1.40
CA ALA A 3 -65.18 29.41 -1.98
C ALA A 3 -64.42 28.55 -0.97
N GLN A 4 -64.34 27.25 -1.27
CA GLN A 4 -63.35 26.35 -0.72
C GLN A 4 -61.98 26.76 -1.28
N GLN A 5 -60.98 26.94 -0.41
CA GLN A 5 -59.58 26.90 -0.82
C GLN A 5 -58.86 25.90 0.07
N SER A 6 -58.61 24.75 -0.55
CA SER A 6 -57.69 23.71 -0.13
C SER A 6 -56.26 24.19 -0.38
N SER A 7 -55.44 24.28 0.65
CA SER A 7 -53.99 24.47 0.53
C SER A 7 -53.27 23.22 1.04
N ASN A 8 -53.13 22.25 0.14
CA ASN A 8 -52.11 21.22 0.22
C ASN A 8 -50.99 21.64 -0.74
N ALA A 9 -49.89 22.18 -0.21
CA ALA A 9 -48.68 22.44 -0.99
C ALA A 9 -47.45 22.50 -0.07
N GLY A 10 -46.72 21.39 -0.03
CA GLY A 10 -45.25 21.40 -0.07
C GLY A 10 -44.50 22.01 1.10
N ALA A 11 -44.58 21.39 2.28
CA ALA A 11 -43.46 21.45 3.22
C ALA A 11 -42.36 20.48 2.73
N GLN A 12 -41.53 20.93 1.78
CA GLN A 12 -40.17 20.38 1.70
C GLN A 12 -39.37 21.01 2.83
N GLU A 13 -39.47 20.39 4.00
CA GLU A 13 -38.55 20.60 5.11
C GLU A 13 -37.20 20.02 4.64
N SER A 14 -36.29 20.90 4.22
CA SER A 14 -34.88 20.53 4.04
C SER A 14 -34.26 20.40 5.43
N SER A 15 -34.58 19.32 6.15
CA SER A 15 -33.75 18.91 7.26
C SER A 15 -32.37 18.60 6.68
N SER A 16 -31.35 19.31 7.14
CA SER A 16 -29.95 18.97 6.89
C SER A 16 -29.58 17.72 7.67
N GLU A 17 -30.39 16.66 7.52
CA GLU A 17 -30.10 15.34 8.05
C GLU A 17 -28.84 14.86 7.36
N LYS A 18 -27.78 14.72 8.16
CA LYS A 18 -26.55 14.08 7.73
C LYS A 18 -26.93 12.72 7.17
N ARG A 19 -26.72 12.51 5.87
CA ARG A 19 -27.08 11.26 5.20
C ARG A 19 -26.16 10.14 5.66
N CYS A 20 -26.69 8.94 5.84
CA CYS A 20 -25.88 7.80 6.26
C CYS A 20 -24.86 7.45 5.16
N TYR A 21 -23.62 7.07 5.50
CA TYR A 21 -22.59 6.76 4.50
C TYR A 21 -22.99 5.60 3.57
N TYR A 22 -23.73 4.62 4.07
CA TYR A 22 -24.30 3.55 3.26
C TYR A 22 -25.33 4.07 2.24
N GLU A 23 -26.16 5.05 2.62
CA GLU A 23 -27.11 5.71 1.72
C GLU A 23 -26.39 6.59 0.69
N VAL A 24 -25.34 7.30 1.13
CA VAL A 24 -24.47 8.12 0.27
C VAL A 24 -23.76 7.26 -0.77
N LEU A 25 -23.43 6.01 -0.48
CA LEU A 25 -22.90 5.04 -1.46
C LEU A 25 -23.99 4.21 -2.16
N GLY A 26 -25.22 4.19 -1.64
CA GLY A 26 -26.34 3.42 -2.20
C GLY A 26 -26.14 1.90 -2.07
N ILE A 27 -25.56 1.46 -0.95
CA ILE A 27 -25.25 0.06 -0.66
C ILE A 27 -25.93 -0.38 0.64
N ASP A 28 -26.08 -1.69 0.82
CA ASP A 28 -26.57 -2.24 2.08
C ASP A 28 -25.53 -2.15 3.19
N ARG A 29 -25.99 -2.17 4.45
CA ARG A 29 -25.13 -2.16 5.63
C ARG A 29 -24.22 -3.39 5.69
N HIS A 30 -24.69 -4.53 5.21
CA HIS A 30 -23.93 -5.77 5.19
C HIS A 30 -23.07 -5.93 3.91
N ALA A 31 -22.92 -4.86 3.12
CA ALA A 31 -22.11 -4.88 1.92
C ALA A 31 -20.64 -5.24 2.20
N THR A 32 -20.07 -6.01 1.29
CA THR A 32 -18.66 -6.42 1.30
C THR A 32 -17.74 -5.28 0.87
N GLU A 33 -16.44 -5.39 1.18
CA GLU A 33 -15.44 -4.38 0.77
C GLU A 33 -15.38 -4.20 -0.75
N GLU A 34 -15.60 -5.27 -1.52
CA GLU A 34 -15.62 -5.23 -2.98
C GLU A 34 -16.81 -4.42 -3.50
N GLU A 35 -17.98 -4.56 -2.87
CA GLU A 35 -19.19 -3.81 -3.20
C GLU A 35 -19.05 -2.33 -2.87
N ILE A 36 -18.43 -2.00 -1.72
CA ILE A 36 -18.11 -0.61 -1.33
C ILE A 36 -17.21 0.03 -2.41
N LYS A 37 -16.11 -0.65 -2.77
CA LYS A 37 -15.16 -0.17 -3.79
C LYS A 37 -15.84 -0.02 -5.17
N LYS A 38 -16.73 -0.94 -5.54
CA LYS A 38 -17.47 -0.89 -6.80
C LYS A 38 -18.47 0.27 -6.82
N ALA A 39 -19.21 0.49 -5.73
CA ALA A 39 -20.15 1.59 -5.58
C ALA A 39 -19.44 2.95 -5.63
N TYR A 40 -18.30 3.07 -4.95
CA TYR A 40 -17.46 4.27 -5.00
C TYR A 40 -17.01 4.60 -6.42
N ARG A 41 -16.44 3.63 -7.15
CA ARG A 41 -16.02 3.83 -8.55
C ARG A 41 -17.17 4.27 -9.45
N LYS A 42 -18.36 3.71 -9.26
CA LYS A 42 -19.56 4.09 -10.02
C LYS A 42 -19.97 5.54 -9.73
N LYS A 43 -20.06 5.93 -8.45
CA LYS A 43 -20.44 7.30 -8.07
C LYS A 43 -19.37 8.34 -8.43
N ALA A 44 -18.10 7.98 -8.38
CA ALA A 44 -17.01 8.83 -8.82
C ALA A 44 -17.11 9.17 -10.32
N LEU A 45 -17.43 8.18 -11.18
CA LEU A 45 -17.67 8.42 -12.60
C LEU A 45 -18.94 9.23 -12.87
N GLU A 46 -19.96 9.09 -12.01
CA GLU A 46 -21.20 9.86 -12.11
C GLU A 46 -21.04 11.33 -11.73
N LEU A 47 -20.20 11.60 -10.75
CA LEU A 47 -19.94 12.93 -10.20
C LEU A 47 -18.67 13.58 -10.75
N HIS A 48 -18.08 13.01 -11.81
CA HIS A 48 -16.89 13.57 -12.43
C HIS A 48 -17.22 14.92 -13.12
N PRO A 49 -16.38 15.96 -12.96
CA PRO A 49 -16.64 17.29 -13.54
C PRO A 49 -16.77 17.26 -15.08
N ASP A 50 -16.06 16.34 -15.74
CA ASP A 50 -16.15 16.11 -17.20
C ASP A 50 -17.50 15.57 -17.67
N ARG A 51 -18.39 15.16 -16.76
CA ARG A 51 -19.75 14.73 -17.12
C ARG A 51 -20.83 15.74 -16.71
N ASN A 52 -20.48 16.64 -15.80
CA ASN A 52 -21.39 17.59 -15.16
C ASN A 52 -20.96 19.04 -15.42
N PHE A 53 -20.80 19.40 -16.70
CA PHE A 53 -20.31 20.71 -17.14
C PHE A 53 -21.13 21.93 -16.68
N GLY A 54 -22.38 21.75 -16.21
CA GLY A 54 -23.25 22.82 -15.72
C GLY A 54 -23.45 22.87 -14.19
N ASP A 55 -23.00 21.85 -13.46
CA ASP A 55 -23.30 21.64 -12.03
C ASP A 55 -22.04 21.27 -11.23
N ILE A 56 -20.90 21.89 -11.57
CA ILE A 56 -19.57 21.54 -11.05
C ILE A 56 -19.52 21.66 -9.52
N GLU A 57 -20.07 22.73 -8.95
CA GLU A 57 -20.07 22.95 -7.50
C GLU A 57 -20.85 21.87 -6.74
N ARG A 58 -22.07 21.57 -7.20
CA ARG A 58 -22.93 20.54 -6.61
C ARG A 58 -22.32 19.14 -6.78
N SER A 59 -21.71 18.88 -7.93
CA SER A 59 -21.01 17.62 -8.20
C SER A 59 -19.81 17.44 -7.29
N THR A 60 -19.04 18.51 -7.08
CA THR A 60 -17.85 18.52 -6.21
C THR A 60 -18.24 18.31 -4.74
N ALA A 61 -19.30 18.98 -4.26
CA ALA A 61 -19.81 18.78 -2.91
C ALA A 61 -20.29 17.34 -2.67
N LYS A 62 -21.07 16.77 -3.60
CA LYS A 62 -21.49 15.36 -3.52
C LYS A 62 -20.32 14.39 -3.65
N PHE A 63 -19.32 14.73 -4.46
CA PHE A 63 -18.12 13.91 -4.61
C PHE A 63 -17.32 13.86 -3.30
N ALA A 64 -17.17 15.00 -2.61
CA ALA A 64 -16.56 15.05 -1.28
C ALA A 64 -17.34 14.21 -0.25
N GLU A 65 -18.67 14.24 -0.26
CA GLU A 65 -19.51 13.35 0.57
C GLU A 65 -19.25 11.87 0.26
N VAL A 66 -19.24 11.49 -1.02
CA VAL A 66 -18.98 10.11 -1.48
C VAL A 66 -17.57 9.65 -1.11
N GLN A 67 -16.58 10.53 -1.23
CA GLN A 67 -15.21 10.26 -0.83
C GLN A 67 -15.12 10.01 0.69
N SER A 68 -15.70 10.90 1.49
CA SER A 68 -15.74 10.74 2.96
C SER A 68 -16.43 9.44 3.38
N ALA A 69 -17.51 9.05 2.70
CA ALA A 69 -18.21 7.79 2.95
C ALA A 69 -17.33 6.57 2.64
N ASN A 70 -16.59 6.61 1.53
CA ASN A 70 -15.67 5.54 1.17
C ASN A 70 -14.47 5.46 2.13
N ASP A 71 -13.89 6.59 2.54
CA ASP A 71 -12.75 6.61 3.46
C ASP A 71 -13.09 5.91 4.78
N VAL A 72 -14.26 6.21 5.35
CA VAL A 72 -14.74 5.60 6.60
C VAL A 72 -15.15 4.14 6.42
N LEU A 73 -15.85 3.79 5.33
CA LEU A 73 -16.38 2.44 5.12
C LEU A 73 -15.34 1.45 4.59
N SER A 74 -14.26 1.93 3.97
CA SER A 74 -13.20 1.10 3.40
C SER A 74 -12.24 0.51 4.44
N ASP A 75 -12.04 1.18 5.57
CA ASP A 75 -11.25 0.68 6.71
C ASP A 75 -12.16 -0.09 7.69
N PRO A 76 -11.90 -1.39 7.96
CA PRO A 76 -12.72 -2.18 8.89
C PRO A 76 -12.84 -1.57 10.29
N HIS A 77 -11.79 -0.90 10.79
CA HIS A 77 -11.80 -0.28 12.10
C HIS A 77 -12.67 0.98 12.12
N GLU A 78 -12.55 1.83 11.09
CA GLU A 78 -13.36 3.05 10.97
C GLU A 78 -14.83 2.72 10.70
N ARG A 79 -15.09 1.66 9.92
CA ARG A 79 -16.44 1.13 9.70
C ARG A 79 -17.07 0.64 10.98
N ALA A 80 -16.35 -0.14 11.79
CA ALA A 80 -16.86 -0.63 13.07
C ALA A 80 -17.16 0.54 14.04
N TRP A 81 -16.28 1.53 14.09
CA TRP A 81 -16.48 2.72 14.92
C TRP A 81 -17.67 3.56 14.44
N TYR A 82 -17.81 3.75 13.13
CA TYR A 82 -18.95 4.43 12.52
C TYR A 82 -20.25 3.71 12.83
N ASP A 83 -20.29 2.39 12.68
CA ASP A 83 -21.49 1.59 12.98
C ASP A 83 -21.89 1.67 14.46
N ALA A 84 -20.91 1.72 15.38
CA ALA A 84 -21.17 1.87 16.81
C ALA A 84 -21.71 3.26 17.18
N HIS A 85 -21.28 4.31 16.48
CA HIS A 85 -21.60 5.71 16.80
C HIS A 85 -22.56 6.38 15.81
N ARG A 86 -23.07 5.63 14.82
CA ARG A 86 -23.91 6.10 13.71
C ARG A 86 -25.06 6.97 14.22
N ASP A 87 -25.81 6.48 15.19
CA ASP A 87 -26.98 7.17 15.73
C ASP A 87 -26.60 8.53 16.35
N SER A 88 -25.45 8.64 17.01
CA SER A 88 -24.96 9.89 17.59
C SER A 88 -24.53 10.91 16.53
N ILE A 89 -23.96 10.39 15.42
CA ILE A 89 -23.51 11.19 14.28
C ILE A 89 -24.70 11.71 13.47
N LEU A 90 -25.67 10.84 13.16
CA LEU A 90 -26.82 11.15 12.30
C LEU A 90 -27.89 11.99 13.00
N ARG A 91 -28.11 11.80 14.32
CA ARG A 91 -29.15 12.53 15.06
C ARG A 91 -28.95 14.04 15.13
N GLY A 92 -27.85 14.58 14.57
CA GLY A 92 -27.74 16.00 14.19
C GLY A 92 -28.33 16.95 15.23
N ASN A 93 -27.98 16.76 16.51
CA ASN A 93 -28.57 17.56 17.56
C ASN A 93 -27.87 18.92 17.63
N ASP A 94 -28.23 19.80 16.71
CA ASP A 94 -27.92 21.25 16.74
C ASP A 94 -28.98 22.03 17.56
N GLY A 95 -29.89 21.32 18.25
CA GLY A 95 -30.77 21.89 19.27
C GLY A 95 -30.10 21.92 20.65
N PRO A 96 -30.39 22.90 21.51
CA PRO A 96 -29.76 23.10 22.83
C PRO A 96 -30.11 22.02 23.88
N THR A 97 -30.52 20.81 23.47
CA THR A 97 -31.28 19.89 24.34
C THR A 97 -30.90 18.40 24.24
N GLY A 98 -29.97 17.98 23.37
CA GLY A 98 -29.69 16.54 23.15
C GLY A 98 -28.48 15.96 23.88
N ASP A 99 -27.66 16.79 24.49
CA ASP A 99 -26.67 16.42 25.51
C ASP A 99 -26.45 17.74 26.24
N GLY A 100 -27.18 17.97 27.33
CA GLY A 100 -27.21 19.30 27.99
C GLY A 100 -25.79 19.77 28.24
N ASP A 101 -25.48 21.03 27.92
CA ASP A 101 -24.15 21.58 28.18
C ASP A 101 -23.85 21.43 29.69
N VAL A 102 -23.06 20.41 30.03
CA VAL A 102 -22.71 20.13 31.41
C VAL A 102 -21.56 21.06 31.73
N PHE A 103 -21.83 22.06 32.56
CA PHE A 103 -20.78 22.91 33.10
C PHE A 103 -20.28 22.29 34.41
N GLN A 104 -18.97 22.07 34.52
CA GLN A 104 -18.32 21.83 35.79
C GLN A 104 -17.45 23.04 36.09
N GLN A 105 -17.75 23.72 37.20
CA GLN A 105 -16.96 24.84 37.71
C GLN A 105 -16.72 25.94 36.64
N ASN A 106 -17.80 26.35 35.97
CA ASN A 106 -17.83 27.39 34.92
C ASN A 106 -17.12 27.05 33.59
N ILE A 107 -16.68 25.81 33.41
CA ILE A 107 -16.15 25.33 32.13
C ILE A 107 -17.15 24.35 31.53
N LYS A 108 -17.45 24.53 30.24
CA LYS A 108 -18.25 23.59 29.46
C LYS A 108 -17.47 22.28 29.31
N ILE A 109 -18.00 21.19 29.85
CA ILE A 109 -17.38 19.87 29.74
C ILE A 109 -17.61 19.33 28.33
N THR A 110 -16.54 18.88 27.70
CA THR A 110 -16.63 18.11 26.48
C THR A 110 -17.17 16.72 26.78
N SER A 111 -18.36 16.40 26.28
CA SER A 111 -18.94 15.05 26.32
C SER A 111 -18.29 14.13 25.29
N ALA A 112 -18.31 12.81 25.56
CA ALA A 112 -17.90 11.80 24.58
C ALA A 112 -18.69 11.92 23.26
N GLY A 113 -19.98 12.25 23.34
CA GLY A 113 -20.83 12.49 22.17
C GLY A 113 -20.39 13.71 21.35
N HIS A 114 -19.87 14.76 22.00
CA HIS A 114 -19.32 15.92 21.30
C HIS A 114 -18.07 15.54 20.50
N ILE A 115 -17.15 14.77 21.09
CA ILE A 115 -15.93 14.29 20.41
C ILE A 115 -16.28 13.45 19.19
N VAL A 116 -17.17 12.46 19.36
CA VAL A 116 -17.65 11.58 18.29
C VAL A 116 -18.27 12.38 17.14
N ARG A 117 -19.08 13.39 17.47
CA ARG A 117 -19.70 14.26 16.47
C ARG A 117 -18.67 15.12 15.74
N MET A 118 -17.65 15.60 16.44
CA MET A 118 -16.55 16.34 15.82
C MET A 118 -15.75 15.46 14.85
N ILE A 119 -15.45 14.21 15.22
CA ILE A 119 -14.82 13.22 14.32
C ILE A 119 -15.64 13.07 13.02
N GLY A 120 -16.96 12.95 13.13
CA GLY A 120 -17.85 12.87 11.96
C GLY A 120 -17.96 14.15 11.12
N LYS A 121 -17.53 15.31 11.63
CA LYS A 121 -17.47 16.56 10.85
C LYS A 121 -16.21 16.65 9.98
N PHE A 122 -15.14 15.95 10.37
CA PHE A 122 -13.89 15.92 9.60
C PHE A 122 -14.06 15.07 8.33
N ASN A 123 -14.46 15.72 7.24
CA ASN A 123 -14.50 15.16 5.89
C ASN A 123 -13.19 15.49 5.13
N SER A 124 -12.97 14.83 3.99
CA SER A 124 -11.82 15.08 3.10
C SER A 124 -11.81 16.47 2.46
N SER A 125 -12.85 17.29 2.68
CA SER A 125 -13.00 18.63 2.13
C SER A 125 -12.51 19.74 3.07
N ILE A 126 -12.12 19.42 4.32
CA ILE A 126 -11.58 20.43 5.25
C ILE A 126 -10.15 20.78 4.83
N PRO A 127 -9.84 22.08 4.67
CA PRO A 127 -8.48 22.50 4.33
C PRO A 127 -7.51 22.19 5.48
N MET A 128 -6.33 21.71 5.12
CA MET A 128 -5.25 21.36 6.04
C MET A 128 -4.47 22.61 6.50
N THR A 129 -5.21 23.59 7.04
CA THR A 129 -4.70 24.91 7.42
C THR A 129 -4.81 25.14 8.92
N ASP A 130 -4.04 26.11 9.42
CA ASP A 130 -4.09 26.60 10.81
C ASP A 130 -5.23 27.61 11.05
N ALA A 131 -6.09 27.84 10.05
CA ALA A 131 -7.29 28.65 10.21
C ALA A 131 -8.20 28.06 11.30
N PRO A 132 -9.04 28.86 11.99
CA PRO A 132 -9.93 28.37 13.04
C PRO A 132 -10.92 27.30 12.54
N ASP A 133 -11.31 27.37 11.26
CA ASP A 133 -12.15 26.38 10.58
C ASP A 133 -11.34 25.31 9.82
N GLY A 134 -10.00 25.40 9.88
CA GLY A 134 -9.07 24.44 9.30
C GLY A 134 -8.82 23.25 10.22
N PHE A 135 -8.26 22.18 9.67
CA PHE A 135 -7.99 20.94 10.40
C PHE A 135 -7.21 21.18 11.70
N TYR A 136 -6.12 21.95 11.64
CA TYR A 136 -5.25 22.16 12.79
C TYR A 136 -5.84 23.15 13.80
N GLY A 137 -6.56 24.18 13.34
CA GLY A 137 -7.22 25.13 14.24
C GLY A 137 -8.30 24.48 15.09
N ILE A 138 -9.19 23.70 14.47
CA ILE A 138 -10.25 22.98 15.18
C ILE A 138 -9.64 22.04 16.23
N LEU A 139 -8.62 21.25 15.85
CA LEU A 139 -7.97 20.32 16.75
C LEU A 139 -7.22 21.03 17.88
N LYS A 140 -6.52 22.13 17.58
CA LYS A 140 -5.83 22.93 18.60
C LYS A 140 -6.81 23.46 19.64
N THR A 141 -7.95 24.01 19.21
CA THR A 141 -8.98 24.50 20.14
C THR A 141 -9.55 23.35 20.99
N LEU A 142 -9.83 22.19 20.39
CA LEU A 142 -10.37 21.03 21.11
C LEU A 142 -9.36 20.47 22.12
N PHE A 143 -8.11 20.24 21.73
CA PHE A 143 -7.09 19.71 22.64
C PHE A 143 -6.72 20.70 23.74
N ALA A 144 -6.70 22.00 23.44
CA ALA A 144 -6.53 23.03 24.47
C ALA A 144 -7.70 23.05 25.45
N GLN A 145 -8.95 22.89 24.96
CA GLN A 145 -10.11 22.78 25.83
C GLN A 145 -10.04 21.51 26.69
N LEU A 146 -9.69 20.36 26.12
CA LEU A 146 -9.53 19.10 26.86
C LEU A 146 -8.43 19.20 27.92
N ALA A 147 -7.28 19.79 27.60
CA ALA A 147 -6.19 19.99 28.54
C ALA A 147 -6.62 20.88 29.71
N LYS A 148 -7.32 21.99 29.43
CA LYS A 148 -7.86 22.89 30.45
C LYS A 148 -8.92 22.23 31.32
N GLU A 149 -9.78 21.40 30.74
CA GLU A 149 -10.79 20.63 31.47
C GLU A 149 -10.14 19.62 32.44
N GLU A 150 -9.03 19.00 32.06
CA GLU A 150 -8.28 18.08 32.93
C GLU A 150 -7.43 18.82 33.99
N GLU A 151 -6.85 19.97 33.65
CA GLU A 151 -6.17 20.85 34.61
C GLU A 151 -7.10 21.24 35.76
N VAL A 152 -8.29 21.74 35.43
CA VAL A 152 -9.29 22.09 36.44
C VAL A 152 -9.75 20.86 37.22
N ALA A 153 -9.90 19.70 36.58
CA ALA A 153 -10.23 18.48 37.32
C ALA A 153 -9.13 18.07 38.33
N CYS A 154 -7.85 18.30 38.00
CA CYS A 154 -6.71 17.99 38.86
C CYS A 154 -6.56 18.96 40.04
N ASP A 155 -6.71 20.27 39.80
CA ASP A 155 -6.59 21.31 40.83
C ASP A 155 -7.52 21.08 42.02
N TRP A 156 -8.74 20.60 41.76
CA TRP A 156 -9.71 20.30 42.80
C TRP A 156 -9.56 18.89 43.40
N GLY A 157 -8.88 17.97 42.70
CA GLY A 157 -8.72 16.58 43.09
C GLY A 157 -7.44 16.25 43.86
N ALA A 158 -6.53 17.22 44.02
CA ALA A 158 -5.20 17.03 44.61
C ALA A 158 -4.37 15.91 43.93
N TYR A 159 -4.57 15.72 42.63
CA TYR A 159 -3.80 14.77 41.82
C TYR A 159 -2.57 15.46 41.22
N GLU A 160 -1.50 14.69 40.95
CA GLU A 160 -0.31 15.20 40.25
C GLU A 160 -0.70 15.75 38.87
N PHE A 161 -0.31 17.01 38.63
CA PHE A 161 -0.52 17.70 37.37
C PHE A 161 0.31 17.02 36.26
N LEU A 162 -0.37 16.58 35.21
CA LEU A 162 0.26 16.13 33.97
C LEU A 162 0.07 17.24 32.94
N GLU A 163 1.16 17.92 32.60
CA GLU A 163 1.15 18.94 31.55
C GLU A 163 0.94 18.25 30.20
N TYR A 164 -0.15 18.59 29.53
CA TYR A 164 -0.45 18.07 28.19
C TYR A 164 0.24 18.95 27.13
N PRO A 165 1.08 18.37 26.25
CA PRO A 165 1.69 19.14 25.17
C PRO A 165 0.64 19.72 24.23
N GLU A 166 0.92 20.90 23.68
CA GLU A 166 0.10 21.52 22.64
C GLU A 166 0.19 20.75 21.31
N PHE A 167 -0.85 20.87 20.48
CA PHE A 167 -0.94 20.15 19.19
C PHE A 167 -0.02 20.72 18.09
N GLY A 168 0.35 22.00 18.17
CA GLY A 168 1.24 22.65 17.20
C GLY A 168 0.56 23.27 15.96
N SER A 169 1.37 23.65 14.96
CA SER A 169 1.06 24.37 13.71
C SER A 169 1.63 23.66 12.48
N VAL A 170 1.14 23.95 11.26
CA VAL A 170 1.46 23.20 10.01
C VAL A 170 2.96 22.91 9.82
N HIS A 171 3.82 23.79 10.33
CA HIS A 171 5.27 23.78 10.12
C HIS A 171 6.08 23.13 11.24
N ASP A 172 5.43 22.56 12.26
CA ASP A 172 6.12 22.02 13.42
C ASP A 172 6.79 20.67 13.12
N ASP A 173 7.97 20.46 13.72
CA ASP A 173 8.77 19.26 13.52
C ASP A 173 8.20 18.02 14.20
N TYR A 174 8.45 16.86 13.59
CA TYR A 174 7.95 15.58 14.08
C TYR A 174 8.52 15.21 15.45
N GLU A 175 9.83 15.37 15.66
CA GLU A 175 10.50 14.88 16.87
C GLU A 175 10.23 15.77 18.07
N ASP A 176 10.18 17.10 17.86
CA ASP A 176 10.09 18.07 18.94
C ASP A 176 8.66 18.28 19.46
N VAL A 177 7.66 18.29 18.57
CA VAL A 177 6.27 18.67 18.93
C VAL A 177 5.31 17.50 18.74
N VAL A 178 5.32 16.90 17.54
CA VAL A 178 4.30 15.92 17.13
C VAL A 178 4.43 14.59 17.91
N LYS A 179 5.65 14.09 18.08
CA LYS A 179 5.94 12.84 18.80
C LYS A 179 5.62 12.91 20.31
N PRO A 180 6.08 13.91 21.08
CA PRO A 180 5.70 14.01 22.49
C PRO A 180 4.19 14.24 22.66
N PHE A 181 3.56 15.02 21.76
CA PHE A 181 2.11 15.16 21.74
C PHE A 181 1.41 13.81 21.63
N TYR A 182 1.65 13.04 20.56
CA TYR A 182 0.97 11.76 20.39
C TYR A 182 1.31 10.74 21.48
N ARG A 183 2.53 10.77 22.02
CA ARG A 183 2.92 9.89 23.14
C ARG A 183 2.07 10.13 24.39
N SER A 184 1.80 11.38 24.72
CA SER A 184 0.96 11.75 25.86
C SER A 184 -0.51 11.45 25.61
N TRP A 185 -1.02 11.82 24.43
CA TRP A 185 -2.44 11.72 24.10
C TRP A 185 -2.92 10.30 23.74
N ILE A 186 -2.05 9.41 23.24
CA ILE A 186 -2.42 7.99 23.01
C ILE A 186 -2.75 7.28 24.32
N ASN A 187 -2.03 7.62 25.39
CA ASN A 187 -2.21 7.02 26.71
C ASN A 187 -3.14 7.85 27.60
N PHE A 188 -3.94 8.74 27.02
CA PHE A 188 -4.80 9.64 27.76
C PHE A 188 -5.75 8.87 28.69
N THR A 189 -5.86 9.38 29.92
CA THR A 189 -6.82 8.93 30.93
C THR A 189 -7.36 10.16 31.64
N THR A 190 -8.66 10.38 31.54
CA THR A 190 -9.33 11.48 32.24
C THR A 190 -9.25 11.32 33.76
N LYS A 191 -9.10 12.45 34.45
CA LYS A 191 -9.19 12.60 35.91
C LYS A 191 -10.52 13.22 36.36
N LYS A 192 -11.42 13.51 35.42
CA LYS A 192 -12.75 14.02 35.72
C LYS A 192 -13.54 13.03 36.58
N THR A 193 -14.36 13.57 37.47
CA THR A 193 -15.14 12.77 38.43
C THR A 193 -16.37 12.11 37.79
N PHE A 194 -16.88 12.60 36.66
CA PHE A 194 -18.11 12.12 36.00
C PHE A 194 -19.35 12.06 36.92
N SER A 195 -19.39 12.88 37.97
CA SER A 195 -20.49 12.91 38.94
C SER A 195 -21.85 13.25 38.32
N TRP A 196 -21.88 13.92 37.17
CA TRP A 196 -23.10 14.22 36.42
C TRP A 196 -23.73 13.00 35.75
N ARG A 197 -23.02 11.87 35.66
CA ARG A 197 -23.58 10.60 35.15
C ARG A 197 -24.34 9.81 36.22
N ASP A 198 -24.33 10.25 37.47
CA ASP A 198 -25.10 9.64 38.55
C ASP A 198 -26.60 9.79 38.28
N GLN A 199 -27.28 8.68 37.98
CA GLN A 199 -28.73 8.67 37.74
C GLN A 199 -29.55 8.72 39.03
N TYR A 200 -29.00 8.16 40.11
CA TYR A 200 -29.71 8.01 41.39
C TYR A 200 -29.04 8.86 42.47
N ARG A 201 -29.83 9.57 43.29
CA ARG A 201 -29.28 10.27 44.45
C ARG A 201 -29.17 9.30 45.62
N ALA A 202 -27.97 9.16 46.20
CA ALA A 202 -27.74 8.29 47.35
C ALA A 202 -28.58 8.68 48.59
N SER A 203 -29.07 9.92 48.65
CA SER A 203 -29.95 10.44 49.70
C SER A 203 -31.38 9.92 49.62
N ASP A 204 -31.84 9.48 48.44
CA ASP A 204 -33.23 9.04 48.22
C ASP A 204 -33.44 7.56 48.61
N ALA A 205 -32.38 6.90 49.08
CA ALA A 205 -32.40 5.49 49.44
C ALA A 205 -33.15 5.25 50.76
N PRO A 206 -34.15 4.34 50.80
CA PRO A 206 -34.91 4.04 52.02
C PRO A 206 -34.12 3.24 53.05
N ASP A 207 -33.16 2.41 52.61
CA ASP A 207 -32.35 1.54 53.47
C ASP A 207 -30.86 1.65 53.15
N ARG A 208 -30.00 1.38 54.15
CA ARG A 208 -28.53 1.29 53.99
C ARG A 208 -28.12 0.32 52.88
N ARG A 209 -28.86 -0.79 52.70
CA ARG A 209 -28.60 -1.78 51.64
C ARG A 209 -28.89 -1.19 50.26
N THR A 210 -30.01 -0.49 50.11
CA THR A 210 -30.41 0.18 48.86
C THR A 210 -29.44 1.30 48.51
N ARG A 211 -28.96 2.05 49.51
CA ARG A 211 -27.92 3.08 49.31
C ARG A 211 -26.64 2.49 48.73
N ARG A 212 -26.17 1.35 49.23
CA ARG A 212 -24.99 0.66 48.70
C ARG A 212 -25.19 0.18 47.26
N LEU A 213 -26.39 -0.28 46.92
CA LEU A 213 -26.72 -0.68 45.54
C LEU A 213 -26.73 0.52 44.61
N ILE A 214 -27.32 1.65 45.05
CA ILE A 214 -27.33 2.92 44.32
C ILE A 214 -25.91 3.44 44.10
N GLU A 215 -25.08 3.49 45.15
CA GLU A 215 -23.69 3.94 45.07
C GLU A 215 -22.87 3.06 44.12
N LYS A 216 -23.11 1.73 44.14
CA LYS A 216 -22.47 0.79 43.21
C LYS A 216 -22.93 0.98 41.77
N GLU A 217 -24.22 1.21 41.53
CA GLU A 217 -24.75 1.45 40.18
C GLU A 217 -24.27 2.81 39.64
N ASN A 218 -24.27 3.86 40.46
CA ASN A 218 -23.68 5.14 40.08
C ASN A 218 -22.19 5.01 39.77
N GLN A 219 -21.44 4.26 40.58
CA GLN A 219 -20.03 3.99 40.29
C GLN A 219 -19.89 3.29 38.93
N ARG A 220 -20.73 2.30 38.63
CA ARG A 220 -20.76 1.64 37.32
C ARG A 220 -21.02 2.62 36.17
N LEU A 221 -21.97 3.54 36.33
CA LEU A 221 -22.31 4.57 35.34
C LEU A 221 -21.18 5.59 35.14
N ARG A 222 -20.48 5.95 36.21
CA ARG A 222 -19.28 6.80 36.13
C ARG A 222 -18.15 6.09 35.41
N ASP A 223 -17.87 4.84 35.78
CA ASP A 223 -16.83 4.02 35.14
C ASP A 223 -17.14 3.76 33.66
N GLU A 224 -18.41 3.58 33.29
CA GLU A 224 -18.88 3.52 31.91
C GLU A 224 -18.63 4.83 31.17
N GLY A 225 -19.05 5.98 31.73
CA GLY A 225 -18.80 7.29 31.13
C GLY A 225 -17.31 7.64 30.97
N ILE A 226 -16.48 7.25 31.95
CA ILE A 226 -15.03 7.42 31.90
C ILE A 226 -14.44 6.58 30.76
N ARG A 227 -14.88 5.32 30.62
CA ARG A 227 -14.44 4.45 29.52
C ARG A 227 -14.86 5.00 28.17
N GLU A 228 -16.13 5.37 27.99
CA GLU A 228 -16.64 5.97 26.76
C GLU A 228 -15.87 7.25 26.39
N PHE A 229 -15.58 8.12 27.35
CA PHE A 229 -14.83 9.34 27.11
C PHE A 229 -13.38 9.07 26.73
N ASN A 230 -12.69 8.19 27.47
CA ASN A 230 -11.31 7.81 27.15
C ASN A 230 -11.21 7.14 25.77
N ASP A 231 -12.15 6.26 25.44
CA ASP A 231 -12.20 5.59 24.15
C ASP A 231 -12.51 6.59 23.03
N ALA A 232 -13.38 7.58 23.25
CA ALA A 232 -13.64 8.66 22.30
C ALA A 232 -12.41 9.56 22.07
N VAL A 233 -11.68 9.94 23.12
CA VAL A 233 -10.44 10.74 23.00
C VAL A 233 -9.37 9.93 22.28
N ARG A 234 -9.17 8.65 22.63
CA ARG A 234 -8.18 7.79 21.95
C ARG A 234 -8.55 7.54 20.49
N ALA A 235 -9.84 7.38 20.19
CA ALA A 235 -10.32 7.28 18.82
C ALA A 235 -10.07 8.57 18.04
N LEU A 236 -10.29 9.75 18.65
CA LEU A 236 -9.92 11.04 18.05
C LEU A 236 -8.43 11.10 17.76
N VAL A 237 -7.57 10.74 18.72
CA VAL A 237 -6.12 10.76 18.54
C VAL A 237 -5.67 9.80 17.45
N ALA A 238 -6.23 8.58 17.41
CA ALA A 238 -5.94 7.61 16.34
C ALA A 238 -6.39 8.11 14.96
N PHE A 239 -7.53 8.79 14.90
CA PHE A 239 -8.08 9.40 13.69
C PHE A 239 -7.19 10.53 13.17
N VAL A 240 -6.79 11.45 14.06
CA VAL A 240 -5.91 12.56 13.72
C VAL A 240 -4.57 12.02 13.24
N ARG A 241 -4.00 11.04 13.95
CA ARG A 241 -2.72 10.41 13.62
C ARG A 241 -2.68 9.79 12.21
N LYS A 242 -3.80 9.25 11.71
CA LYS A 242 -3.86 8.71 10.34
C LYS A 242 -3.90 9.77 9.25
N ARG A 243 -4.41 10.96 9.58
CA ARG A 243 -4.73 12.03 8.61
C ARG A 243 -3.72 13.17 8.65
N ASP A 244 -2.96 13.27 9.73
CA ASP A 244 -1.89 14.23 9.92
C ASP A 244 -0.69 13.90 8.99
N PRO A 245 -0.40 14.75 7.99
CA PRO A 245 0.72 14.58 7.08
C PRO A 245 2.08 14.68 7.81
N ARG A 246 2.13 15.37 8.96
CA ARG A 246 3.35 15.50 9.75
C ARG A 246 3.67 14.21 10.52
N TYR A 247 2.65 13.40 10.77
CA TYR A 247 2.84 12.12 11.43
C TYR A 247 3.42 11.11 10.45
N ILE A 248 4.74 10.93 10.50
CA ILE A 248 5.44 9.94 9.68
C ILE A 248 5.12 8.54 10.28
N PRO A 249 4.42 7.63 9.57
CA PRO A 249 4.01 6.33 10.12
C PRO A 249 5.17 5.36 10.38
N ASN A 250 6.40 5.82 10.24
CA ASN A 250 7.60 5.05 10.45
C ASN A 250 8.73 6.05 10.75
N SER A 251 9.18 6.12 11.99
CA SER A 251 10.44 6.81 12.31
C SER A 251 11.63 6.20 11.56
N GLN A 252 11.46 5.01 10.97
CA GLN A 252 12.39 4.46 10.00
C GLN A 252 12.19 5.18 8.67
N THR A 253 13.17 6.02 8.38
CA THR A 253 13.34 6.62 7.06
C THR A 253 13.35 5.53 5.99
N GLU A 254 13.04 5.87 4.74
CA GLU A 254 13.14 4.90 3.63
C GLU A 254 14.54 4.28 3.54
N ALA A 255 15.56 5.03 3.94
CA ALA A 255 16.93 4.54 4.12
C ALA A 255 17.05 3.44 5.18
N ASP A 256 16.39 3.58 6.34
CA ASP A 256 16.38 2.56 7.39
C ASP A 256 15.64 1.29 6.94
N ARG A 257 14.54 1.42 6.19
CA ARG A 257 13.84 0.28 5.58
C ARG A 257 14.74 -0.49 4.61
N LEU A 258 15.43 0.24 3.72
CA LEU A 258 16.38 -0.35 2.77
C LEU A 258 17.57 -1.01 3.49
N LYS A 259 18.02 -0.43 4.60
CA LYS A 259 19.07 -1.01 5.45
C LYS A 259 18.61 -2.33 6.07
N ILE A 260 17.42 -2.37 6.67
CA ILE A 260 16.85 -3.60 7.25
C ILE A 260 16.72 -4.70 6.20
N LEU A 261 16.25 -4.36 4.98
CA LEU A 261 16.16 -5.32 3.88
C LEU A 261 17.53 -5.83 3.43
N ARG A 262 18.53 -4.95 3.34
CA ARG A 262 19.92 -5.32 3.01
C ARG A 262 20.52 -6.23 4.09
N ASP A 263 20.32 -5.90 5.36
CA ASP A 263 20.83 -6.67 6.49
C ASP A 263 20.15 -8.05 6.57
N ALA A 264 18.85 -8.13 6.31
CA ALA A 264 18.11 -9.39 6.21
C ALA A 264 18.61 -10.26 5.04
N ALA A 265 18.82 -9.66 3.86
CA ALA A 265 19.37 -10.37 2.70
C ALA A 265 20.80 -10.85 2.95
N ALA A 266 21.63 -10.03 3.60
CA ALA A 266 22.99 -10.40 3.98
C ALA A 266 23.01 -11.54 5.00
N ALA A 267 22.11 -11.52 6.00
CA ALA A 267 21.95 -12.59 6.98
C ALA A 267 21.48 -13.91 6.36
N GLN A 268 20.55 -13.86 5.40
CA GLN A 268 20.12 -15.03 4.63
C GLN A 268 21.26 -15.59 3.76
N ALA A 269 22.01 -14.73 3.08
CA ALA A 269 23.15 -15.13 2.27
C ALA A 269 24.30 -15.71 3.13
N ALA A 270 24.53 -15.16 4.33
CA ALA A 270 25.50 -15.71 5.29
C ALA A 270 25.06 -17.09 5.79
N SER A 271 23.78 -17.25 6.15
CA SER A 271 23.21 -18.53 6.59
C SER A 271 23.28 -19.58 5.48
N ALA A 272 23.00 -19.22 4.23
CA ALA A 272 23.11 -20.11 3.08
C ALA A 272 24.56 -20.53 2.81
N ARG A 273 25.51 -19.60 2.90
CA ARG A 273 26.95 -19.91 2.77
C ARG A 273 27.43 -20.85 3.87
N ALA A 274 27.03 -20.61 5.13
CA ALA A 274 27.35 -21.48 6.25
C ALA A 274 26.74 -22.89 6.07
N ALA A 275 25.50 -22.99 5.58
CA ALA A 275 24.86 -24.28 5.29
C ALA A 275 25.57 -25.05 4.16
N ASN A 276 25.98 -24.37 3.09
CA ASN A 276 26.73 -24.98 2.00
C ASN A 276 28.13 -25.42 2.46
N GLN A 277 28.78 -24.61 3.29
CA GLN A 277 30.08 -24.95 3.87
C GLN A 277 29.97 -26.16 4.83
N ALA A 278 28.91 -26.23 5.65
CA ALA A 278 28.66 -27.38 6.50
C ALA A 278 28.43 -28.66 5.67
N LYS A 279 27.64 -28.58 4.59
CA LYS A 279 27.44 -29.69 3.65
C LYS A 279 28.73 -30.12 2.96
N LEU A 280 29.60 -29.17 2.60
CA LEU A 280 30.93 -29.47 2.05
C LEU A 280 31.83 -30.15 3.08
N ASN A 281 31.81 -29.70 4.34
CA ASN A 281 32.60 -30.29 5.42
C ASN A 281 32.10 -31.69 5.81
N GLU A 282 30.79 -31.93 5.71
CA GLU A 282 30.16 -33.24 5.94
C GLU A 282 30.32 -34.18 4.74
N HIS A 283 30.72 -33.66 3.56
CA HIS A 283 30.93 -34.47 2.38
C HIS A 283 32.19 -35.34 2.53
N VAL A 284 31.98 -36.58 2.96
CA VAL A 284 33.02 -37.62 3.01
C VAL A 284 33.28 -38.09 1.58
N VAL A 285 34.46 -37.75 1.04
CA VAL A 285 34.94 -38.25 -0.24
C VAL A 285 35.10 -39.77 -0.13
N GLN A 286 34.52 -40.52 -1.07
CA GLN A 286 34.61 -41.98 -1.05
C GLN A 286 36.06 -42.46 -1.23
N ASP A 287 36.43 -43.54 -0.55
CA ASP A 287 37.83 -43.99 -0.38
C ASP A 287 38.58 -44.26 -1.70
N TRP A 288 37.88 -44.65 -2.76
CA TRP A 288 38.47 -44.87 -4.10
C TRP A 288 38.83 -43.56 -4.83
N ALA A 289 38.29 -42.42 -4.41
CA ALA A 289 38.58 -41.09 -4.96
C ALA A 289 39.59 -40.30 -4.11
N ARG A 290 40.07 -40.89 -3.00
CA ARG A 290 41.13 -40.31 -2.17
C ARG A 290 42.47 -40.63 -2.81
N SER A 291 43.14 -39.63 -3.37
CA SER A 291 44.49 -39.81 -3.89
C SER A 291 45.42 -40.29 -2.77
N GLN A 292 46.04 -41.46 -2.91
CA GLN A 292 47.12 -41.88 -2.02
C GLN A 292 48.22 -40.81 -2.06
N GLU A 293 48.72 -40.39 -0.90
CA GLU A 293 49.82 -39.43 -0.83
C GLU A 293 51.03 -39.98 -1.59
N PRO A 294 51.63 -39.20 -2.51
CA PRO A 294 52.67 -39.72 -3.38
C PRO A 294 54.00 -39.78 -2.62
N THR A 295 54.40 -41.00 -2.21
CA THR A 295 55.82 -41.30 -2.07
C THR A 295 56.49 -41.18 -3.44
N THR A 296 57.59 -40.45 -3.44
CA THR A 296 58.28 -39.87 -4.59
C THR A 296 58.73 -40.89 -5.65
N VAL A 297 58.55 -40.47 -6.91
CA VAL A 297 59.24 -40.86 -8.16
C VAL A 297 59.11 -42.30 -8.65
N ASP A 298 58.28 -42.51 -9.69
CA ASP A 298 58.83 -42.76 -11.03
C ASP A 298 57.77 -42.58 -12.12
N THR A 299 58.13 -41.80 -13.13
CA THR A 299 57.40 -41.60 -14.37
C THR A 299 57.45 -42.86 -15.24
N VAL A 300 56.30 -43.42 -15.58
CA VAL A 300 56.12 -44.24 -16.78
C VAL A 300 54.83 -43.88 -17.48
N SER A 301 55.00 -43.59 -18.77
CA SER A 301 54.03 -43.39 -19.82
C SER A 301 53.08 -44.59 -19.92
N ASP A 302 51.78 -44.35 -19.98
CA ASP A 302 50.89 -45.24 -20.74
C ASP A 302 49.85 -44.42 -21.49
N SER A 303 49.81 -44.68 -22.79
CA SER A 303 48.96 -44.02 -23.77
C SER A 303 47.69 -44.86 -23.90
N GLU A 304 46.58 -44.37 -23.39
CA GLU A 304 45.27 -44.97 -23.70
C GLU A 304 44.56 -44.06 -24.70
N GLU A 305 44.68 -44.42 -25.97
CA GLU A 305 43.79 -43.97 -27.04
C GLU A 305 42.36 -44.47 -26.70
N GLU A 306 41.57 -43.59 -26.08
CA GLU A 306 40.12 -43.76 -25.97
C GLU A 306 39.55 -43.88 -27.40
N PRO A 307 38.83 -44.96 -27.75
CA PRO A 307 38.19 -45.03 -29.05
C PRO A 307 37.12 -43.94 -29.11
N ASP A 308 37.21 -43.05 -30.10
CA ASP A 308 36.18 -42.06 -30.43
C ASP A 308 34.84 -42.76 -30.69
N VAL A 309 34.07 -43.00 -29.63
CA VAL A 309 32.69 -43.46 -29.74
C VAL A 309 31.87 -42.23 -30.11
N GLU A 310 31.40 -42.16 -31.35
CA GLU A 310 30.52 -41.08 -31.81
C GLU A 310 29.28 -40.98 -30.90
N LEU A 311 29.31 -40.01 -29.98
CA LEU A 311 28.24 -39.73 -29.03
C LEU A 311 27.18 -38.90 -29.75
N ILE A 312 25.99 -39.47 -29.93
CA ILE A 312 24.88 -38.80 -30.60
C ILE A 312 24.07 -38.03 -29.56
N GLU A 313 24.10 -36.70 -29.63
CA GLU A 313 23.30 -35.82 -28.78
C GLU A 313 21.93 -35.50 -29.38
N CYS A 314 20.89 -35.52 -28.55
CA CYS A 314 19.58 -35.00 -28.90
C CYS A 314 19.45 -33.53 -28.48
N VAL A 315 19.52 -32.61 -29.44
CA VAL A 315 19.41 -31.14 -29.24
C VAL A 315 18.12 -30.72 -28.51
N VAL A 316 17.05 -31.50 -28.65
CA VAL A 316 15.74 -31.19 -28.04
C VAL A 316 15.68 -31.58 -26.56
N CYS A 317 16.43 -32.61 -26.17
CA CYS A 317 16.36 -33.19 -24.83
C CYS A 317 17.67 -33.11 -24.04
N GLY A 318 18.78 -32.66 -24.66
CA GLY A 318 20.12 -32.62 -24.08
C GLY A 318 20.66 -33.99 -23.66
N LYS A 319 20.15 -35.08 -24.25
CA LYS A 319 20.52 -36.45 -23.88
C LYS A 319 21.53 -37.01 -24.88
N ILE A 320 22.60 -37.58 -24.35
CA ILE A 320 23.69 -38.18 -25.11
C ILE A 320 23.46 -39.70 -25.19
N PHE A 321 23.56 -40.25 -26.39
CA PHE A 321 23.36 -41.67 -26.67
C PHE A 321 24.62 -42.27 -27.29
N LYS A 322 24.95 -43.49 -26.87
CA LYS A 322 26.14 -44.22 -27.34
C LYS A 322 25.86 -45.07 -28.59
N SER A 323 24.62 -45.09 -29.08
CA SER A 323 24.21 -45.90 -30.23
C SER A 323 23.03 -45.26 -30.97
N GLU A 324 23.08 -45.29 -32.30
CA GLU A 324 22.03 -44.76 -33.17
C GLU A 324 20.67 -45.44 -32.95
N ASN A 325 20.65 -46.72 -32.59
CA ASN A 325 19.41 -47.45 -32.30
C ASN A 325 18.73 -46.95 -31.01
N GLN A 326 19.52 -46.53 -30.01
CA GLN A 326 19.00 -45.92 -28.78
C GLN A 326 18.46 -44.51 -29.05
N TYR A 327 19.12 -43.77 -29.94
CA TYR A 327 18.67 -42.46 -30.39
C TYR A 327 17.33 -42.54 -31.15
N LYS A 328 17.21 -43.46 -32.11
CA LYS A 328 15.94 -43.70 -32.86
C LYS A 328 14.79 -44.13 -31.94
N ALA A 329 15.09 -44.87 -30.87
CA ALA A 329 14.09 -45.21 -29.86
C ALA A 329 13.70 -43.98 -29.00
N HIS A 330 14.66 -43.10 -28.70
CA HIS A 330 14.43 -41.85 -28.01
C HIS A 330 13.55 -40.89 -28.84
N GLU A 331 13.77 -40.76 -30.15
CA GLU A 331 12.95 -39.93 -31.05
C GLU A 331 11.47 -40.34 -31.05
N LYS A 332 11.20 -41.65 -30.94
CA LYS A 332 9.84 -42.19 -30.87
C LYS A 332 9.20 -42.08 -29.48
N SER A 333 9.96 -41.64 -28.47
CA SER A 333 9.47 -41.52 -27.10
C SER A 333 8.46 -40.37 -26.98
N LYS A 334 7.37 -40.61 -26.25
CA LYS A 334 6.34 -39.59 -25.96
C LYS A 334 6.92 -38.33 -25.31
N LYS A 335 8.01 -38.45 -24.55
CA LYS A 335 8.68 -37.31 -23.91
C LYS A 335 9.41 -36.43 -24.95
N HIS A 336 10.14 -37.06 -25.88
CA HIS A 336 10.85 -36.37 -26.96
C HIS A 336 9.85 -35.67 -27.91
N ILE A 337 8.82 -36.38 -28.35
CA ILE A 337 7.79 -35.81 -29.26
C ILE A 337 7.09 -34.59 -28.63
N LYS A 338 6.80 -34.62 -27.32
CA LYS A 338 6.23 -33.47 -26.60
C LYS A 338 7.18 -32.27 -26.55
N ALA A 339 8.47 -32.52 -26.31
CA ALA A 339 9.48 -31.46 -26.30
C ALA A 339 9.65 -30.83 -27.70
N VAL A 340 9.66 -31.64 -28.77
CA VAL A 340 9.67 -31.17 -30.17
C VAL A 340 8.46 -30.29 -30.45
N GLN A 341 7.26 -30.73 -30.08
CA GLN A 341 6.03 -29.96 -30.29
C GLN A 341 6.01 -28.63 -29.52
N GLN A 342 6.61 -28.59 -28.34
CA GLN A 342 6.76 -27.35 -27.57
C GLN A 342 7.67 -26.36 -28.29
N ILE A 343 8.86 -26.80 -28.71
CA ILE A 343 9.82 -25.96 -29.44
C ILE A 343 9.22 -25.46 -30.76
N GLN A 344 8.51 -26.31 -31.52
CA GLN A 344 7.83 -25.88 -32.74
C GLN A 344 6.76 -24.81 -32.51
N ARG A 345 6.10 -24.84 -31.35
CA ARG A 345 5.11 -23.82 -30.98
C ARG A 345 5.78 -22.52 -30.58
N GLU A 346 6.91 -22.59 -29.88
CA GLU A 346 7.74 -21.44 -29.53
C GLU A 346 8.30 -20.78 -30.80
N ILE A 347 8.90 -21.55 -31.71
CA ILE A 347 9.40 -21.04 -33.00
C ILE A 347 8.28 -20.38 -33.80
N ARG A 348 7.09 -20.99 -33.91
CA ARG A 348 5.96 -20.37 -34.62
C ARG A 348 5.48 -19.08 -33.94
N ARG A 349 5.51 -19.02 -32.62
CA ARG A 349 5.19 -17.80 -31.88
C ARG A 349 6.23 -16.71 -32.14
N ASP A 350 7.51 -17.06 -32.16
CA ASP A 350 8.60 -16.13 -32.38
C ASP A 350 8.66 -15.67 -33.84
N ASN A 351 8.40 -16.54 -34.82
CA ASN A 351 8.24 -16.16 -36.22
C ASN A 351 7.09 -15.17 -36.42
N ALA A 352 5.94 -15.42 -35.78
CA ALA A 352 4.83 -14.48 -35.80
C ALA A 352 5.19 -13.15 -35.14
N ARG A 353 5.94 -13.18 -34.02
CA ARG A 353 6.44 -11.98 -33.33
C ARG A 353 7.42 -11.17 -34.19
N LEU A 354 8.27 -11.86 -34.95
CA LEU A 354 9.31 -11.27 -35.80
C LEU A 354 8.84 -11.02 -37.24
N ASN A 355 7.57 -11.29 -37.56
CA ASN A 355 6.99 -11.20 -38.91
C ASN A 355 7.74 -12.02 -39.98
N LEU A 356 8.39 -13.12 -39.58
CA LEU A 356 9.16 -14.00 -40.47
C LEU A 356 8.26 -14.95 -41.29
N ASP A 357 6.96 -15.02 -40.98
CA ASP A 357 5.98 -15.85 -41.69
C ASP A 357 5.43 -15.19 -42.98
N LYS A 358 5.79 -13.93 -43.26
CA LYS A 358 5.43 -13.27 -44.53
C LYS A 358 6.49 -13.58 -45.59
N PRO A 359 6.15 -14.21 -46.72
CA PRO A 359 7.08 -14.30 -47.84
C PRO A 359 7.44 -12.88 -48.29
N LEU A 360 8.75 -12.62 -48.43
CA LEU A 360 9.26 -11.34 -48.94
C LEU A 360 8.64 -11.07 -50.31
N GLU A 361 7.74 -10.08 -50.39
CA GLU A 361 7.07 -9.67 -51.63
C GLU A 361 8.05 -9.12 -52.70
N HIS A 362 9.34 -9.02 -52.40
CA HIS A 362 10.38 -8.61 -53.36
C HIS A 362 10.94 -9.74 -54.25
N SER A 363 10.56 -10.99 -54.06
CA SER A 363 11.08 -12.11 -54.88
C SER A 363 10.39 -12.24 -56.26
N LYS A 364 9.16 -11.73 -56.43
CA LYS A 364 8.46 -11.78 -57.74
C LYS A 364 8.92 -10.72 -58.74
N ALA A 365 9.60 -9.66 -58.30
CA ALA A 365 10.08 -8.61 -59.20
C ALA A 365 11.44 -8.96 -59.85
N ILE A 366 12.21 -9.88 -59.25
CA ILE A 366 13.56 -10.21 -59.73
C ILE A 366 13.52 -11.32 -60.80
N GLU A 367 12.55 -12.24 -60.76
CA GLU A 367 12.41 -13.28 -61.78
C GLU A 367 11.87 -12.76 -63.13
N SER A 368 11.20 -11.59 -63.17
CA SER A 368 10.70 -11.00 -64.42
C SER A 368 11.74 -10.20 -65.21
N GLU A 369 12.86 -9.80 -64.60
CA GLU A 369 13.93 -9.06 -65.29
C GLU A 369 15.06 -9.96 -65.82
N ILE A 370 15.12 -11.24 -65.44
CA ILE A 370 16.14 -12.19 -65.92
C ILE A 370 15.70 -12.93 -67.20
N ALA A 371 14.45 -12.74 -67.65
CA ALA A 371 13.86 -13.43 -68.80
C ALA A 371 13.88 -12.61 -70.12
N ALA A 372 14.65 -11.52 -70.21
CA ALA A 372 14.83 -10.78 -71.46
C ALA A 372 16.11 -11.27 -72.19
N PRO A 373 16.02 -11.73 -73.46
CA PRO A 373 17.20 -12.08 -74.24
C PRO A 373 17.97 -10.80 -74.60
N ILE A 374 19.17 -10.64 -74.09
CA ILE A 374 20.07 -9.55 -74.48
C ILE A 374 20.85 -10.04 -75.71
N ASP A 375 20.31 -9.75 -76.90
CA ASP A 375 21.08 -9.80 -78.14
C ASP A 375 22.09 -8.64 -78.12
N GLY A 376 23.39 -8.99 -78.18
CA GLY A 376 24.45 -8.06 -78.53
C GLY A 376 25.44 -7.71 -77.42
N LEU A 377 26.26 -8.67 -76.98
CA LEU A 377 27.54 -8.39 -76.29
C LEU A 377 28.65 -9.36 -76.71
N ALA A 378 28.67 -9.72 -78.00
CA ALA A 378 29.84 -10.32 -78.66
C ALA A 378 30.86 -9.23 -79.01
N ALA A 379 31.43 -8.57 -78.00
CA ALA A 379 32.68 -7.81 -78.08
C ALA A 379 32.91 -7.15 -76.72
N LEU A 380 33.82 -7.71 -75.91
CA LEU A 380 34.79 -6.98 -75.09
C LEU A 380 35.66 -8.01 -74.33
N ASP A 381 36.86 -8.16 -74.87
CA ASP A 381 37.96 -9.01 -74.42
C ASP A 381 38.58 -8.45 -73.13
N ILE A 382 38.58 -9.24 -72.05
CA ILE A 382 39.07 -8.87 -70.70
C ILE A 382 40.51 -9.41 -70.51
N SER A 383 41.38 -9.12 -71.47
CA SER A 383 42.81 -9.48 -71.40
C SER A 383 43.73 -8.27 -71.52
N GLN A 384 43.40 -7.16 -70.86
CA GLN A 384 44.32 -6.04 -70.63
C GLN A 384 43.74 -5.16 -69.51
N THR A 385 44.17 -5.34 -68.27
CA THR A 385 44.88 -4.30 -67.49
C THR A 385 45.31 -4.88 -66.14
N ALA A 386 46.26 -5.80 -66.18
CA ALA A 386 47.12 -6.09 -65.04
C ALA A 386 48.20 -5.01 -64.97
N SER A 387 47.97 -3.92 -64.23
CA SER A 387 49.02 -3.05 -63.68
C SER A 387 48.40 -1.85 -62.95
N ASN A 388 48.30 -1.91 -61.61
CA ASN A 388 48.88 -0.92 -60.70
C ASN A 388 48.31 -1.03 -59.26
N ALA A 389 49.27 -0.96 -58.33
CA ALA A 389 49.16 -0.48 -56.94
C ALA A 389 48.73 -1.43 -55.80
N VAL A 390 49.77 -1.97 -55.13
CA VAL A 390 49.92 -2.18 -53.67
C VAL A 390 50.99 -1.12 -53.26
N PRO A 391 51.12 -0.53 -52.03
CA PRO A 391 51.01 -1.22 -50.75
C PRO A 391 50.62 -0.42 -49.46
N HIS A 392 50.55 -1.18 -48.34
CA HIS A 392 50.88 -0.83 -46.94
C HIS A 392 49.91 0.12 -46.19
N ILE A 393 49.50 -0.13 -44.93
CA ILE A 393 50.32 -0.16 -43.71
C ILE A 393 49.67 -1.02 -42.60
N SER A 394 50.52 -1.79 -41.90
CA SER A 394 50.25 -2.52 -40.66
C SER A 394 50.69 -1.74 -39.40
N ALA A 395 49.99 -2.00 -38.29
CA ALA A 395 50.49 -2.12 -36.89
C ALA A 395 50.88 -0.89 -36.03
N LEU A 396 50.53 -1.02 -34.73
CA LEU A 396 51.08 -0.45 -33.46
C LEU A 396 49.88 -0.05 -32.55
N LYS A 397 49.42 -0.75 -31.51
CA LYS A 397 49.97 -1.38 -30.28
C LYS A 397 50.63 -0.41 -29.26
N ALA A 398 49.92 -0.24 -28.14
CA ALA A 398 50.38 -0.16 -26.74
C ALA A 398 51.00 1.12 -26.12
N GLY A 399 50.61 1.36 -24.84
CA GLY A 399 51.29 2.14 -23.78
C GLY A 399 50.82 3.60 -23.66
N GLU A 400 50.67 4.28 -22.50
CA GLU A 400 50.87 4.10 -21.04
C GLU A 400 50.04 5.27 -20.41
N ALA A 401 49.25 5.09 -19.36
CA ALA A 401 49.55 5.32 -17.93
C ALA A 401 50.18 6.70 -17.55
N GLU A 402 49.59 7.31 -16.51
CA GLU A 402 50.16 8.25 -15.52
C GLU A 402 49.87 9.78 -15.56
N THR A 403 49.16 10.20 -14.48
CA THR A 403 49.41 11.35 -13.57
C THR A 403 48.73 12.72 -13.76
N HIS A 404 48.55 13.36 -12.59
CA HIS A 404 48.00 14.69 -12.23
C HIS A 404 46.47 14.74 -12.02
N ALA A 405 45.88 14.79 -10.82
CA ALA A 405 46.18 15.45 -9.54
C ALA A 405 46.30 16.98 -9.59
N THR A 406 45.43 17.64 -8.79
CA THR A 406 45.37 19.06 -8.36
C THR A 406 44.60 20.03 -9.26
N THR A 407 43.36 20.40 -8.89
CA THR A 407 43.00 21.57 -8.05
C THR A 407 41.56 21.49 -7.61
#